data_AF-A0AAN6ITE6-F1
#
_entry.id   AF-A0AAN6ITE6-F1
#
_cell.length_a   1.000
_cell.length_b   1.000
_cell.length_c   1.000
_cell.angle_alpha   90.00
_cell.angle_beta   90.00
_cell.angle_gamma   90.00
#
_symmetry.space_group_name_H-M   'P 1'
#
loop_
_entity.id
_entity.type
_entity.pdbx_description
1 polymer ?
#
loop_
_entity_poly.entity_id
_entity_poly.type
_entity_poly.pdbx_seq_one_letter_code
_entity_poly.pdbx_strand_id
1 'polypeptide(L)'
;MPLLSAFRAVRDYSRDQNNAYLANTDKFFWRMGDVITRTWDLGFTAFGGPPVHFQIEHRRFVQGTHGRIPWIEEQVYQELFAICQALPGPGSTKMLFCIVLIHAGILSALLTFLIWSLPGAIGMFCLSLGVRHINEVLPAVAYAFLSGLNASTVGIVALAAVQLAEKAIKDQITRILVIFGACAGLCYTALWYFPVLIIAGGIATVIWDLWLKQQIGKIKAKRAAKKREQSQPPEPPEPASVEANEPANLPESNTKPSQQGTGVQRRHAAQTSSHTEPGPKTEAPQITEEVDRTDMKSYAIPVTIGLTIIAAFFVSFIAILVARGVVDDPPRPLDLFANMYLAGTIIFGGGPVVIPLLREYVVQPGWVSTRDFLIGLAIIQAFPGPNFNFAVYLGALAILGTPHSTVLGAFLGFMGIFTPGITLAVGFQSLWATLRHKPIVISLLRGINATAVGLVFTAVYRLWEIGYLTQESSSGQSLGQDPWWVVVTTLTYAGNAWFKVPAPVAIMTGGLLGLCWYGAVGR
;
A
#
# COMPACT_ATOMS: atom_id res chain seq x y z
N MET A 1 -8.79 36.54 -25.05
CA MET A 1 -7.45 36.38 -24.44
C MET A 1 -7.39 35.99 -22.93
N PRO A 2 -8.47 35.89 -22.12
CA PRO A 2 -8.33 35.60 -20.67
C PRO A 2 -7.99 34.14 -20.31
N LEU A 3 -8.30 33.17 -21.19
CA LEU A 3 -7.97 31.75 -20.95
C LEU A 3 -6.47 31.45 -21.09
N LEU A 4 -5.79 32.10 -22.04
CA LEU A 4 -4.36 31.91 -22.27
C LEU A 4 -3.50 32.53 -21.16
N SER A 5 -3.91 33.68 -20.62
CA SER A 5 -3.27 34.26 -19.44
C SER A 5 -3.47 33.40 -18.21
N ALA A 6 -4.67 32.82 -18.05
CA ALA A 6 -4.94 31.88 -16.98
C ALA A 6 -4.10 30.61 -17.05
N PHE A 7 -3.98 30.00 -18.23
CA PHE A 7 -3.15 28.82 -18.40
C PHE A 7 -1.66 29.10 -18.12
N ARG A 8 -1.16 30.29 -18.50
CA ARG A 8 0.20 30.71 -18.15
C ARG A 8 0.37 30.90 -16.65
N ALA A 9 -0.55 31.58 -15.97
CA ALA A 9 -0.48 31.78 -14.53
C ALA A 9 -0.43 30.46 -13.74
N VAL A 10 -1.28 29.48 -14.09
CA VAL A 10 -1.25 28.14 -13.48
C VAL A 10 0.07 27.42 -13.78
N ARG A 11 0.55 27.51 -15.02
CA ARG A 11 1.83 26.90 -15.42
C ARG A 11 3.00 27.50 -14.65
N ASP A 12 3.04 28.81 -14.52
CA ASP A 12 4.13 29.53 -13.88
C ASP A 12 4.11 29.25 -12.35
N TYR A 13 2.93 29.26 -11.72
CA TYR A 13 2.74 28.80 -10.33
C TYR A 13 3.26 27.38 -10.12
N SER A 14 2.93 26.44 -11.02
CA SER A 14 3.31 25.04 -10.90
C SER A 14 4.82 24.76 -11.06
N ARG A 15 5.60 25.77 -11.50
CA ARG A 15 7.04 25.67 -11.76
C ARG A 15 7.89 26.52 -10.82
N ASP A 16 7.27 27.43 -10.08
CA ASP A 16 7.95 28.28 -9.10
C ASP A 16 8.34 27.46 -7.87
N GLN A 17 9.65 27.26 -7.68
CA GLN A 17 10.22 26.48 -6.58
C GLN A 17 9.87 27.03 -5.20
N ASN A 18 9.52 28.31 -5.09
CA ASN A 18 9.08 28.90 -3.82
C ASN A 18 7.75 28.31 -3.33
N ASN A 19 6.95 27.75 -4.24
CA ASN A 19 5.67 27.11 -3.90
C ASN A 19 5.81 25.62 -3.58
N ALA A 20 7.03 25.05 -3.64
CA ALA A 20 7.24 23.63 -3.35
C ALA A 20 6.85 23.35 -1.89
N TYR A 21 6.12 22.25 -1.67
CA TYR A 21 5.64 21.81 -0.35
C TYR A 21 4.62 22.73 0.36
N LEU A 22 4.25 23.87 -0.25
CA LEU A 22 3.25 24.79 0.28
C LEU A 22 1.85 24.43 -0.24
N ALA A 23 0.85 24.55 0.64
CA ALA A 23 -0.53 24.39 0.24
C ALA A 23 -0.98 25.55 -0.67
N ASN A 24 -1.70 25.22 -1.75
CA ASN A 24 -2.28 26.20 -2.63
C ASN A 24 -3.51 26.85 -1.98
N THR A 25 -3.34 28.06 -1.47
CA THR A 25 -4.37 28.88 -0.83
C THR A 25 -4.95 29.96 -1.75
N ASP A 26 -4.65 29.92 -3.04
CA ASP A 26 -5.21 30.85 -4.02
C ASP A 26 -6.74 30.72 -4.15
N LYS A 27 -7.34 31.67 -4.88
CA LYS A 27 -8.78 31.64 -5.15
C LYS A 27 -9.19 30.30 -5.77
N PHE A 28 -10.37 29.84 -5.36
CA PHE A 28 -10.94 28.54 -5.69
C PHE A 28 -10.68 28.04 -7.13
N PHE A 29 -10.97 28.87 -8.14
CA PHE A 29 -10.81 28.49 -9.55
C PHE A 29 -9.35 28.26 -9.97
N TRP A 30 -8.39 29.02 -9.42
CA TRP A 30 -6.96 28.85 -9.70
C TRP A 30 -6.42 27.58 -9.07
N ARG A 31 -6.83 27.33 -7.82
CA ARG A 31 -6.52 26.11 -7.09
C ARG A 31 -7.03 24.86 -7.80
N MET A 32 -8.28 24.88 -8.28
CA MET A 32 -8.81 23.81 -9.13
C MET A 32 -8.01 23.66 -10.43
N GLY A 33 -7.64 24.77 -11.07
CA GLY A 33 -6.81 24.76 -12.28
C GLY A 33 -5.49 24.03 -12.07
N ASP A 34 -4.72 24.38 -11.02
CA ASP A 34 -3.46 23.70 -10.66
C ASP A 34 -3.71 22.19 -10.51
N VAL A 35 -4.68 21.80 -9.68
CA VAL A 35 -5.00 20.39 -9.42
C VAL A 35 -5.40 19.64 -10.70
N ILE A 36 -6.30 20.20 -11.51
CA ILE A 36 -6.76 19.58 -12.77
C ILE A 36 -5.58 19.38 -13.71
N THR A 37 -4.71 20.38 -13.89
CA THR A 37 -3.57 20.25 -14.81
C THR A 37 -2.58 19.15 -14.42
N ARG A 38 -2.59 18.70 -13.17
CA ARG A 38 -1.77 17.58 -12.67
C ARG A 38 -2.48 16.24 -12.63
N THR A 39 -3.81 16.21 -12.68
CA THR A 39 -4.58 14.99 -12.39
C THR A 39 -5.47 14.52 -13.55
N TRP A 40 -5.76 15.38 -14.53
CA TRP A 40 -6.71 15.09 -15.62
C TRP A 40 -6.40 13.84 -16.43
N ASP A 41 -5.11 13.56 -16.66
CA ASP A 41 -4.65 12.45 -17.48
C ASP A 41 -4.61 11.14 -16.70
N LEU A 42 -4.61 11.19 -15.37
CA LEU A 42 -4.43 10.00 -14.55
C LEU A 42 -5.55 8.97 -14.75
N GLY A 43 -6.79 9.42 -14.91
CA GLY A 43 -7.93 8.53 -15.20
C GLY A 43 -7.84 7.81 -16.55
N PHE A 44 -6.96 8.25 -17.46
CA PHE A 44 -6.74 7.66 -18.78
C PHE A 44 -5.39 6.94 -18.92
N THR A 45 -4.45 7.20 -18.01
CA THR A 45 -3.04 6.77 -18.16
C THR A 45 -2.53 5.91 -17.00
N ALA A 46 -3.22 5.89 -15.85
CA ALA A 46 -2.81 5.09 -14.71
C ALA A 46 -3.24 3.62 -14.88
N PHE A 47 -2.44 2.85 -15.60
CA PHE A 47 -2.64 1.40 -15.75
C PHE A 47 -1.80 0.61 -14.74
N GLY A 48 -2.21 -0.63 -14.46
CA GLY A 48 -1.39 -1.58 -13.69
C GLY A 48 -1.70 -1.66 -12.19
N GLY A 49 -2.79 -1.06 -11.74
CA GLY A 49 -3.33 -1.27 -10.40
C GLY A 49 -2.53 -0.57 -9.28
N PRO A 50 -2.85 -0.88 -8.01
CA PRO A 50 -2.40 -0.07 -6.87
C PRO A 50 -0.88 0.15 -6.76
N PRO A 51 0.00 -0.86 -6.89
CA PRO A 51 1.44 -0.65 -6.77
C PRO A 51 1.99 0.35 -7.79
N VAL A 52 1.48 0.31 -9.02
CA VAL A 52 1.86 1.23 -10.09
C VAL A 52 1.28 2.62 -9.83
N HIS A 53 0.04 2.73 -9.37
CA HIS A 53 -0.58 4.01 -9.06
C HIS A 53 0.20 4.76 -7.97
N PHE A 54 0.61 4.07 -6.90
CA PHE A 54 1.48 4.67 -5.88
C PHE A 54 2.78 5.17 -6.49
N GLN A 55 3.41 4.42 -7.39
CA GLN A 55 4.62 4.90 -8.05
C GLN A 55 4.38 6.12 -8.95
N ILE A 56 3.25 6.15 -9.66
CA ILE A 56 2.83 7.30 -10.49
C ILE A 56 2.61 8.54 -9.60
N GLU A 57 1.89 8.39 -8.50
CA GLU A 57 1.62 9.43 -7.51
C GLU A 57 2.91 9.94 -6.88
N HIS A 58 3.81 9.04 -6.47
CA HIS A 58 5.13 9.37 -5.93
C HIS A 58 5.96 10.20 -6.92
N ARG A 59 6.09 9.72 -8.16
CA ARG A 59 6.84 10.43 -9.21
C ARG A 59 6.25 11.81 -9.49
N ARG A 60 4.93 11.96 -9.42
CA ARG A 60 4.21 13.17 -9.78
C ARG A 60 4.16 14.21 -8.67
N PHE A 61 3.98 13.78 -7.42
CA PHE A 61 3.73 14.68 -6.28
C PHE A 61 4.91 14.76 -5.30
N VAL A 62 5.85 13.82 -5.32
CA VAL A 62 7.06 13.83 -4.47
C VAL A 62 8.31 14.19 -5.26
N GLN A 63 8.54 13.54 -6.40
CA GLN A 63 9.74 13.83 -7.21
C GLN A 63 9.59 15.09 -8.07
N GLY A 64 8.35 15.46 -8.39
CA GLY A 64 8.05 16.46 -9.41
C GLY A 64 8.31 15.93 -10.82
N THR A 65 7.32 16.00 -11.70
CA THR A 65 7.46 15.55 -13.10
C THR A 65 7.34 16.73 -14.08
N HIS A 66 8.07 16.69 -15.19
CA HIS A 66 8.02 17.70 -16.27
C HIS A 66 8.37 19.15 -15.81
N GLY A 67 9.31 19.26 -14.87
CA GLY A 67 9.73 20.54 -14.29
C GLY A 67 8.71 21.17 -13.35
N ARG A 68 7.68 20.42 -12.93
CA ARG A 68 6.72 20.87 -11.91
C ARG A 68 7.27 20.62 -10.51
N ILE A 69 6.90 21.50 -9.58
CA ILE A 69 7.28 21.41 -8.18
C ILE A 69 6.66 20.18 -7.47
N PRO A 70 7.33 19.62 -6.45
CA PRO A 70 6.72 18.65 -5.57
C PRO A 70 5.65 19.30 -4.68
N TRP A 71 4.62 18.53 -4.33
CA TRP A 71 3.56 18.94 -3.40
C TRP A 71 3.82 18.46 -1.98
N ILE A 72 4.41 17.27 -1.82
CA ILE A 72 4.68 16.68 -0.51
C ILE A 72 6.06 16.03 -0.49
N GLU A 73 6.67 16.00 0.69
CA GLU A 73 7.97 15.34 0.88
C GLU A 73 7.87 13.82 1.01
N GLU A 74 9.02 13.14 0.94
CA GLU A 74 9.10 11.69 1.03
C GLU A 74 8.50 11.15 2.34
N GLN A 75 8.79 11.80 3.47
CA GLN A 75 8.29 11.37 4.77
C GLN A 75 6.76 11.41 4.83
N VAL A 76 6.15 12.54 4.46
CA VAL A 76 4.69 12.69 4.42
C VAL A 76 4.07 11.69 3.45
N TYR A 77 4.70 11.44 2.30
CA TYR A 77 4.25 10.41 1.36
C TYR A 77 4.25 9.01 1.99
N GLN A 78 5.32 8.61 2.68
CA GLN A 78 5.42 7.30 3.32
C GLN A 78 4.40 7.13 4.45
N GLU A 79 4.10 8.21 5.18
CA GLU A 79 3.08 8.21 6.22
C GLU A 79 1.66 8.09 5.65
N LEU A 80 1.33 8.89 4.64
CA LEU A 80 0.06 8.78 3.93
C LEU A 80 -0.12 7.40 3.31
N PHE A 81 0.95 6.84 2.74
CA PHE A 81 0.94 5.47 2.23
C PHE A 81 0.60 4.48 3.33
N ALA A 82 1.24 4.58 4.51
CA ALA A 82 0.95 3.70 5.64
C ALA A 82 -0.51 3.82 6.10
N ILE A 83 -1.06 5.03 6.20
CA ILE A 83 -2.47 5.27 6.54
C ILE A 83 -3.40 4.64 5.51
N CYS A 84 -3.14 4.89 4.22
CA CYS A 84 -4.00 4.41 3.14
C CYS A 84 -4.01 2.88 3.03
N GLN A 85 -2.93 2.21 3.44
CA GLN A 85 -2.88 0.75 3.53
C GLN A 85 -3.54 0.20 4.80
N ALA A 86 -3.42 0.92 5.91
CA ALA A 86 -3.96 0.48 7.19
C ALA A 86 -5.48 0.69 7.31
N LEU A 87 -6.04 1.65 6.58
CA LEU A 87 -7.48 1.88 6.52
C LEU A 87 -8.10 1.10 5.36
N PRO A 88 -9.38 0.68 5.49
CA PRO A 88 -10.05 -0.03 4.42
C PRO A 88 -10.36 0.85 3.21
N GLY A 89 -10.69 0.23 2.08
CA GLY A 89 -11.04 0.84 0.80
C GLY A 89 -9.88 0.93 -0.21
N PRO A 90 -10.11 1.54 -1.38
CA PRO A 90 -9.13 1.60 -2.47
C PRO A 90 -7.89 2.43 -2.12
N GLY A 91 -6.75 1.76 -1.92
CA GLY A 91 -5.50 2.37 -1.42
C GLY A 91 -5.00 3.58 -2.22
N SER A 92 -4.80 3.44 -3.53
CA SER A 92 -4.30 4.54 -4.39
C SER A 92 -5.29 5.68 -4.52
N THR A 93 -6.59 5.39 -4.58
CA THR A 93 -7.62 6.45 -4.61
C THR A 93 -7.61 7.28 -3.33
N LYS A 94 -7.49 6.63 -2.16
CA LYS A 94 -7.35 7.35 -0.87
C LYS A 94 -6.07 8.17 -0.84
N MET A 95 -4.96 7.63 -1.35
CA MET A 95 -3.67 8.31 -1.38
C MET A 95 -3.74 9.58 -2.23
N LEU A 96 -4.19 9.49 -3.48
CA LEU A 96 -4.40 10.64 -4.34
C LEU A 96 -5.36 11.67 -3.71
N PHE A 97 -6.45 11.19 -3.08
CA PHE A 97 -7.40 12.06 -2.39
C PHE A 97 -6.73 12.82 -1.24
N CYS A 98 -5.96 12.15 -0.38
CA CYS A 98 -5.27 12.76 0.75
C CYS A 98 -4.19 13.75 0.32
N ILE A 99 -3.41 13.42 -0.72
CA ILE A 99 -2.40 14.33 -1.28
C ILE A 99 -3.06 15.64 -1.72
N VAL A 100 -4.15 15.56 -2.48
CA VAL A 100 -4.87 16.76 -2.95
C VAL A 100 -5.57 17.47 -1.81
N LEU A 101 -6.08 16.75 -0.81
CA LEU A 101 -6.70 17.35 0.37
C LEU A 101 -5.72 18.24 1.13
N ILE A 102 -4.48 17.76 1.35
CA ILE A 102 -3.42 18.52 2.01
C ILE A 102 -3.01 19.72 1.15
N HIS A 103 -2.89 19.55 -0.17
CA HIS A 103 -2.42 20.63 -1.06
C HIS A 103 -3.48 21.70 -1.36
N ALA A 104 -4.74 21.30 -1.55
CA ALA A 104 -5.76 22.14 -2.18
C ALA A 104 -7.16 22.01 -1.56
N GLY A 105 -7.29 21.33 -0.42
CA GLY A 105 -8.53 21.20 0.34
C GLY A 105 -9.56 20.21 -0.23
N ILE A 106 -10.64 20.02 0.52
CA ILE A 106 -11.60 18.91 0.33
C ILE A 106 -12.35 18.96 -1.01
N LEU A 107 -12.75 20.15 -1.47
CA LEU A 107 -13.48 20.27 -2.74
C LEU A 107 -12.60 19.91 -3.94
N SER A 108 -11.32 20.28 -3.89
CA SER A 108 -10.35 19.91 -4.93
C SER A 108 -10.06 18.40 -4.90
N ALA A 109 -10.04 17.79 -3.70
CA ALA A 109 -9.87 16.35 -3.55
C ALA A 109 -11.06 15.57 -4.12
N LEU A 110 -12.29 16.01 -3.85
CA LEU A 110 -13.52 15.44 -4.44
C LEU A 110 -13.52 15.56 -5.97
N LEU A 111 -13.13 16.71 -6.50
CA LEU A 111 -13.00 16.89 -7.95
C LEU A 111 -11.97 15.93 -8.56
N THR A 112 -10.79 15.83 -7.94
CA THR A 112 -9.74 14.90 -8.39
C THR A 112 -10.24 13.47 -8.37
N PHE A 113 -10.97 13.06 -7.33
CA PHE A 113 -11.56 11.72 -7.27
C PHE A 113 -12.48 11.45 -8.47
N LEU A 114 -13.35 12.40 -8.81
CA LEU A 114 -14.22 12.27 -9.98
C LEU A 114 -13.42 12.19 -11.28
N ILE A 115 -12.45 13.08 -11.49
CA ILE A 115 -11.60 13.10 -12.68
C ILE A 115 -10.78 11.79 -12.82
N TRP A 116 -10.25 11.30 -11.70
CA TRP A 116 -9.47 10.06 -11.63
C TRP A 116 -10.32 8.82 -11.91
N SER A 117 -11.56 8.77 -11.40
CA SER A 117 -12.36 7.55 -11.42
C SER A 117 -13.39 7.49 -12.55
N LEU A 118 -13.96 8.63 -12.98
CA LEU A 118 -15.06 8.66 -13.95
C LEU A 118 -14.73 8.06 -15.32
N PRO A 119 -13.56 8.28 -15.94
CA PRO A 119 -13.26 7.70 -17.25
C PRO A 119 -13.36 6.16 -17.23
N GLY A 120 -12.73 5.53 -16.24
CA GLY A 120 -12.84 4.09 -16.04
C GLY A 120 -14.25 3.63 -15.66
N ALA A 121 -14.95 4.39 -14.81
CA ALA A 121 -16.34 4.08 -14.42
C ALA A 121 -17.30 4.11 -15.63
N ILE A 122 -17.18 5.13 -16.49
CA ILE A 122 -17.97 5.25 -17.73
C ILE A 122 -17.65 4.08 -18.64
N GLY A 123 -16.37 3.74 -18.83
CA GLY A 123 -15.98 2.61 -19.65
C GLY A 123 -16.55 1.27 -19.15
N MET A 124 -16.49 1.04 -17.83
CA MET A 124 -17.07 -0.15 -17.21
C MET A 124 -18.60 -0.16 -17.26
N PHE A 125 -19.24 1.00 -17.16
CA PHE A 125 -20.68 1.12 -17.39
C PHE A 125 -21.06 0.79 -18.83
N CYS A 126 -20.35 1.33 -19.82
CA CYS A 126 -20.54 0.99 -21.23
C CYS A 126 -20.34 -0.51 -21.50
N LEU A 127 -19.33 -1.12 -20.88
CA LEU A 127 -19.11 -2.57 -20.94
C LEU A 127 -20.33 -3.34 -20.40
N SER A 128 -20.94 -2.87 -19.30
CA SER A 128 -22.13 -3.51 -18.73
C SER A 128 -23.32 -3.49 -19.67
N LEU A 129 -23.44 -2.48 -20.54
CA LEU A 129 -24.47 -2.40 -21.56
C LEU A 129 -24.16 -3.33 -22.74
N GLY A 130 -22.88 -3.44 -23.12
CA GLY A 130 -22.43 -4.33 -24.19
C GLY A 130 -22.62 -5.81 -23.84
N VAL A 131 -22.21 -6.23 -22.65
CA VAL A 131 -22.25 -7.64 -22.22
C VAL A 131 -23.67 -8.23 -22.20
N ARG A 132 -24.70 -7.39 -22.01
CA ARG A 132 -26.11 -7.82 -22.06
C ARG A 132 -26.56 -8.32 -23.43
N HIS A 133 -25.90 -7.86 -24.48
CA HIS A 133 -26.21 -8.26 -25.86
C HIS A 133 -25.41 -9.50 -26.29
N ILE A 134 -24.55 -10.03 -25.42
CA ILE A 134 -23.74 -11.22 -25.69
C ILE A 134 -24.48 -12.46 -25.18
N ASN A 135 -24.70 -13.43 -26.08
CA ASN A 135 -25.35 -14.70 -25.77
C ASN A 135 -24.65 -15.45 -24.63
N GLU A 136 -25.42 -16.09 -23.73
CA GLU A 136 -24.90 -16.84 -22.57
C GLU A 136 -23.79 -17.83 -22.93
N VAL A 137 -23.93 -18.48 -24.08
CA VAL A 137 -22.90 -19.35 -24.66
C VAL A 137 -22.07 -18.54 -25.65
N LEU A 138 -20.80 -18.33 -25.30
CA LEU A 138 -19.84 -17.68 -26.16
C LEU A 138 -19.26 -18.68 -27.19
N PRO A 139 -18.80 -18.22 -28.38
CA PRO A 139 -17.97 -19.03 -29.25
C PRO A 139 -16.74 -19.56 -28.50
N ALA A 140 -16.28 -20.78 -28.82
CA ALA A 140 -15.15 -21.41 -28.13
C ALA A 140 -13.88 -20.53 -28.14
N VAL A 141 -13.66 -19.81 -29.25
CA VAL A 141 -12.61 -18.80 -29.41
C VAL A 141 -12.64 -17.74 -28.31
N ALA A 142 -13.82 -17.24 -27.95
CA ALA A 142 -13.97 -16.19 -26.95
C ALA A 142 -13.72 -16.72 -25.53
N TYR A 143 -14.09 -17.97 -25.23
CA TYR A 143 -13.72 -18.60 -23.95
C TYR A 143 -12.20 -18.75 -23.82
N ALA A 144 -11.51 -19.16 -24.88
CA ALA A 144 -10.05 -19.29 -24.85
C ALA A 144 -9.35 -17.93 -24.66
N PHE A 145 -9.83 -16.88 -25.35
CA PHE A 145 -9.34 -15.52 -25.16
C PHE A 145 -9.55 -15.04 -23.72
N LEU A 146 -10.75 -15.20 -23.16
CA LEU A 146 -11.07 -14.80 -21.79
C LEU A 146 -10.28 -15.59 -20.74
N SER A 147 -10.11 -16.90 -20.93
CA SER A 147 -9.25 -17.74 -20.08
C SER A 147 -7.80 -17.23 -20.08
N GLY A 148 -7.29 -16.81 -21.25
CA GLY A 148 -5.99 -16.17 -21.37
C GLY A 148 -5.90 -14.84 -20.61
N LEU A 149 -6.91 -13.97 -20.72
CA LEU A 149 -6.97 -12.70 -19.98
C LEU A 149 -7.04 -12.92 -18.46
N ASN A 150 -7.83 -13.90 -18.00
CA ASN A 150 -7.97 -14.25 -16.59
C ASN A 150 -6.67 -14.84 -16.02
N ALA A 151 -6.03 -15.77 -16.74
CA ALA A 151 -4.74 -16.33 -16.36
C ALA A 151 -3.67 -15.23 -16.21
N SER A 152 -3.58 -14.32 -17.18
CA SER A 152 -2.72 -13.15 -17.07
C SER A 152 -3.07 -12.22 -15.91
N THR A 153 -4.35 -12.00 -15.66
CA THR A 153 -4.84 -11.24 -14.51
C THR A 153 -4.32 -11.82 -13.20
N VAL A 154 -4.41 -13.14 -13.01
CA VAL A 154 -3.88 -13.82 -11.82
C VAL A 154 -2.37 -13.59 -11.69
N GLY A 155 -1.62 -13.60 -12.80
CA GLY A 155 -0.18 -13.32 -12.80
C GLY A 155 0.17 -11.90 -12.34
N ILE A 156 -0.57 -10.90 -12.82
CA ILE A 156 -0.41 -9.50 -12.38
C ILE A 156 -0.78 -9.33 -10.91
N VAL A 157 -1.86 -9.98 -10.47
CA VAL A 157 -2.30 -9.94 -9.07
C VAL A 157 -1.27 -10.61 -8.14
N ALA A 158 -0.69 -11.74 -8.55
CA ALA A 158 0.38 -12.41 -7.82
C ALA A 158 1.61 -11.51 -7.68
N LEU A 159 2.00 -10.81 -8.75
CA LEU A 159 3.11 -9.85 -8.70
C LEU A 159 2.81 -8.68 -7.75
N ALA A 160 1.59 -8.13 -7.80
CA ALA A 160 1.19 -7.08 -6.88
C ALA A 160 1.26 -7.53 -5.41
N ALA A 161 0.86 -8.78 -5.12
CA ALA A 161 0.97 -9.36 -3.78
C ALA A 161 2.43 -9.41 -3.30
N VAL A 162 3.33 -9.89 -4.15
CA VAL A 162 4.78 -9.95 -3.84
C VAL A 162 5.36 -8.56 -3.61
N GLN A 163 5.07 -7.59 -4.50
CA GLN A 163 5.57 -6.22 -4.37
C GLN A 163 5.05 -5.50 -3.12
N LEU A 164 3.79 -5.73 -2.75
CA LEU A 164 3.22 -5.20 -1.50
C LEU A 164 3.87 -5.86 -0.29
N ALA A 165 4.11 -7.18 -0.33
CA ALA A 165 4.78 -7.91 0.74
C ALA A 165 6.20 -7.40 0.97
N GLU A 166 7.00 -7.23 -0.09
CA GLU A 166 8.36 -6.67 0.00
C GLU A 166 8.37 -5.28 0.66
N LYS A 167 7.38 -4.43 0.35
CA LYS A 167 7.25 -3.09 0.94
C LYS A 167 6.74 -3.11 2.39
N ALA A 168 5.89 -4.07 2.73
CA ALA A 168 5.32 -4.21 4.07
C ALA A 168 6.29 -4.86 5.06
N ILE A 169 7.16 -5.75 4.58
CA ILE A 169 8.15 -6.46 5.40
C ILE A 169 9.32 -5.53 5.71
N LYS A 170 9.29 -4.91 6.90
CA LYS A 170 10.36 -4.03 7.41
C LYS A 170 11.23 -4.72 8.45
N ASP A 171 10.71 -5.73 9.12
CA ASP A 171 11.35 -6.45 10.22
C ASP A 171 10.83 -7.90 10.34
N GLN A 172 11.43 -8.67 11.24
CA GLN A 172 11.09 -10.08 11.44
C GLN A 172 9.63 -10.32 11.83
N ILE A 173 9.01 -9.42 12.61
CA ILE A 173 7.60 -9.57 13.00
C ILE A 173 6.68 -9.30 11.83
N THR A 174 6.91 -8.22 11.08
CA THR A 174 6.13 -7.96 9.87
C THR A 174 6.24 -9.10 8.85
N ARG A 175 7.41 -9.75 8.73
CA ARG A 175 7.58 -10.95 7.92
C ARG A 175 6.72 -12.11 8.39
N ILE A 176 6.72 -12.40 9.70
CA ILE A 176 5.88 -13.43 10.30
C ILE A 176 4.40 -13.12 10.07
N LEU A 177 3.98 -11.86 10.25
CA LEU A 177 2.59 -11.44 10.06
C LEU A 177 2.11 -11.55 8.61
N VAL A 178 2.96 -11.23 7.63
CA VAL A 178 2.62 -11.43 6.21
C VAL A 178 2.43 -12.92 5.91
N ILE A 179 3.37 -13.77 6.34
CA ILE A 179 3.30 -15.22 6.12
C ILE A 179 2.08 -15.81 6.83
N PHE A 180 1.89 -15.45 8.11
CA PHE A 180 0.77 -15.91 8.91
C PHE A 180 -0.56 -15.45 8.32
N GLY A 181 -0.68 -14.18 7.92
CA GLY A 181 -1.88 -13.65 7.26
C GLY A 181 -2.20 -14.41 5.97
N ALA A 182 -1.20 -14.70 5.15
CA ALA A 182 -1.36 -15.50 3.93
C ALA A 182 -1.85 -16.92 4.25
N CYS A 183 -1.18 -17.65 5.14
CA CYS A 183 -1.56 -19.01 5.52
C CYS A 183 -2.96 -19.07 6.16
N ALA A 184 -3.21 -18.18 7.11
CA ALA A 184 -4.47 -18.09 7.84
C ALA A 184 -5.64 -17.83 6.89
N GLY A 185 -5.51 -16.85 5.99
CA GLY A 185 -6.55 -16.55 5.01
C GLY A 185 -6.81 -17.68 4.01
N LEU A 186 -5.80 -18.51 3.71
CA LEU A 186 -6.00 -19.70 2.88
C LEU A 186 -6.82 -20.78 3.61
N CYS A 187 -6.63 -20.93 4.93
CA CYS A 187 -7.29 -21.96 5.72
C CYS A 187 -8.76 -21.65 6.07
N TYR A 188 -9.15 -20.38 6.19
CA TYR A 188 -10.49 -20.01 6.63
C TYR A 188 -11.10 -18.87 5.82
N THR A 189 -12.38 -19.03 5.46
CA THR A 189 -13.02 -18.28 4.37
C THR A 189 -14.06 -17.27 4.84
N ALA A 190 -14.35 -17.21 6.15
CA ALA A 190 -15.41 -16.35 6.63
C ALA A 190 -15.01 -14.87 6.58
N LEU A 191 -15.94 -14.02 6.18
CA LEU A 191 -15.72 -12.59 5.95
C LEU A 191 -15.26 -11.83 7.21
N TRP A 192 -15.78 -12.21 8.38
CA TRP A 192 -15.43 -11.60 9.66
C TRP A 192 -14.00 -11.92 10.10
N TYR A 193 -13.41 -12.98 9.54
CA TYR A 193 -12.08 -13.45 9.92
C TYR A 193 -10.97 -12.47 9.54
N PHE A 194 -11.09 -11.83 8.37
CA PHE A 194 -10.04 -10.95 7.85
C PHE A 194 -9.84 -9.70 8.73
N PRO A 195 -10.88 -8.92 9.12
CA PRO A 195 -10.70 -7.80 10.05
C PRO A 195 -10.13 -8.23 11.40
N VAL A 196 -10.56 -9.38 11.94
CA VAL A 196 -10.06 -9.89 13.22
C VAL A 196 -8.56 -10.20 13.14
N LEU A 197 -8.11 -10.89 12.08
CA LEU A 197 -6.69 -11.14 11.85
C LEU A 197 -5.86 -9.86 11.75
N ILE A 198 -6.37 -8.87 11.00
CA ILE A 198 -5.68 -7.59 10.81
C ILE A 198 -5.49 -6.86 12.14
N ILE A 199 -6.56 -6.78 12.96
CA ILE A 199 -6.49 -6.15 14.29
C ILE A 199 -5.54 -6.94 15.20
N ALA A 200 -5.61 -8.28 15.19
CA ALA A 200 -4.72 -9.12 15.97
C ALA A 200 -3.25 -8.94 15.58
N GLY A 201 -2.94 -8.81 14.28
CA GLY A 201 -1.59 -8.51 13.79
C GLY A 201 -1.07 -7.15 14.24
N GLY A 202 -1.94 -6.14 14.26
CA GLY A 202 -1.66 -4.84 14.87
C GLY A 202 -1.26 -4.95 16.34
N ILE A 203 -2.14 -5.57 17.15
CA ILE A 203 -1.92 -5.74 18.59
C ILE A 203 -0.65 -6.56 18.87
N ALA A 204 -0.42 -7.64 18.12
CA ALA A 204 0.79 -8.45 18.24
C ALA A 204 2.07 -7.64 18.02
N THR A 205 2.05 -6.69 17.07
CA THR A 205 3.19 -5.81 16.81
C THR A 205 3.42 -4.81 17.94
N VAL A 206 2.35 -4.26 18.53
CA VAL A 206 2.44 -3.37 19.70
C VAL A 206 3.03 -4.10 20.90
N ILE A 207 2.53 -5.30 21.20
CA ILE A 207 3.03 -6.15 22.29
C ILE A 207 4.51 -6.50 22.07
N TRP A 208 4.89 -6.78 20.81
CA TRP A 208 6.27 -7.07 20.48
C TRP A 208 7.19 -5.87 20.73
N ASP A 209 6.86 -4.71 20.19
CA ASP A 209 7.73 -3.53 20.24
C ASP A 209 7.85 -2.96 21.65
N LEU A 210 6.74 -2.87 22.38
CA LEU A 210 6.73 -2.23 23.70
C LEU A 210 7.17 -3.17 24.82
N TRP A 211 6.83 -4.46 24.74
CA TRP A 211 7.04 -5.39 25.85
C TRP A 211 8.11 -6.43 25.55
N LEU A 212 7.95 -7.27 24.52
CA LEU A 212 8.89 -8.38 24.26
C LEU A 212 10.29 -7.91 23.88
N LYS A 213 10.42 -6.88 23.03
CA LYS A 213 11.74 -6.39 22.59
C LYS A 213 12.58 -5.89 23.77
N GLN A 214 11.94 -5.24 24.75
CA GLN A 214 12.60 -4.80 25.98
C GLN A 214 13.01 -5.97 26.88
N GLN A 215 12.14 -6.98 27.02
CA GLN A 215 12.43 -8.18 27.82
C GLN A 215 13.56 -9.02 27.20
N ILE A 216 13.53 -9.27 25.89
CA ILE A 216 14.57 -10.00 25.17
C ILE A 216 15.91 -9.24 25.24
N GLY A 217 15.88 -7.91 25.15
CA GLY A 217 17.06 -7.06 25.35
C GLY A 217 17.67 -7.24 26.74
N LYS A 218 16.86 -7.21 27.80
CA LYS A 218 17.32 -7.45 29.19
C LYS A 218 17.90 -8.85 29.37
N ILE A 219 17.28 -9.88 28.77
CA ILE A 219 17.76 -11.27 28.86
C ILE A 219 19.08 -11.45 28.09
N LYS A 220 19.21 -10.88 26.88
CA LYS A 220 20.46 -10.92 26.12
C LYS A 220 21.58 -10.16 26.82
N ALA A 221 21.29 -9.00 27.41
CA ALA A 221 22.25 -8.24 28.20
C ALA A 221 22.74 -9.04 29.43
N LYS A 222 21.83 -9.70 30.17
CA LYS A 222 22.20 -10.59 31.27
C LYS A 222 23.05 -11.79 30.81
N ARG A 223 22.72 -12.41 29.67
CA ARG A 223 23.53 -13.51 29.09
C ARG A 223 24.90 -13.05 28.60
N ALA A 224 25.00 -11.86 28.02
CA ALA A 224 26.27 -11.28 27.58
C ALA A 224 27.16 -10.88 28.76
N ALA A 225 26.59 -10.34 29.84
CA ALA A 225 27.30 -10.06 31.09
C ALA A 225 27.86 -11.36 31.72
N LYS A 226 27.02 -12.40 31.84
CA LYS A 226 27.45 -13.71 32.36
C LYS A 226 28.56 -14.36 31.52
N LYS A 227 28.51 -14.19 30.19
CA LYS A 227 29.56 -14.69 29.29
C LYS A 227 30.88 -13.90 29.43
N ARG A 228 30.82 -12.60 29.73
CA ARG A 228 32.01 -11.77 30.02
C ARG A 228 32.67 -12.16 31.35
N GLU A 229 31.89 -12.39 32.40
CA GLU A 229 32.42 -12.88 33.70
C GLU A 229 33.10 -14.25 33.56
N GLN A 230 32.54 -15.17 32.76
CA GLN A 230 33.16 -16.48 32.52
C GLN A 230 34.40 -16.45 31.60
N SER A 231 34.67 -15.34 30.91
CA SER A 231 35.80 -15.22 29.98
C SER A 231 36.97 -14.39 30.56
N GLN A 232 36.84 -13.85 31.78
CA GLN A 232 37.96 -13.23 32.49
C GLN A 232 38.90 -14.32 33.03
N PRO A 233 40.21 -14.28 32.69
CA PRO A 233 41.20 -15.15 33.34
C PRO A 233 41.24 -14.86 34.85
N PRO A 234 41.57 -15.84 35.71
CA PRO A 234 41.72 -15.58 37.14
C PRO A 234 42.76 -14.48 37.36
N GLU A 235 42.46 -13.51 38.24
CA GLU A 235 43.47 -12.56 38.71
C GLU A 235 44.68 -13.34 39.28
N PRO A 236 45.92 -12.94 38.97
CA PRO A 236 47.08 -13.53 39.63
C PRO A 236 46.96 -13.28 41.13
N PRO A 237 47.29 -14.26 42.00
CA PRO A 237 47.20 -14.06 43.44
C PRO A 237 48.09 -12.89 43.88
N GLU A 238 47.53 -11.99 44.69
CA GLU A 238 48.24 -10.87 45.29
C GLU A 238 49.48 -11.38 46.05
N PRO A 239 50.66 -10.76 45.90
CA PRO A 239 51.82 -11.12 46.71
C PRO A 239 51.55 -10.76 48.16
N ALA A 240 51.70 -11.76 49.03
CA ALA A 240 51.52 -11.65 50.48
C ALA A 240 52.24 -10.40 51.03
N SER A 241 51.50 -9.59 51.77
CA SER A 241 52.01 -8.44 52.53
C SER A 241 53.07 -8.90 53.52
N VAL A 242 54.34 -8.58 53.24
CA VAL A 242 55.43 -8.72 54.21
C VAL A 242 55.33 -7.55 55.19
N GLU A 243 55.17 -7.88 56.46
CA GLU A 243 55.15 -6.95 57.60
C GLU A 243 56.39 -6.05 57.63
N ALA A 244 56.15 -4.75 57.77
CA ALA A 244 57.18 -3.75 57.97
C ALA A 244 57.69 -3.80 59.42
N ASN A 245 58.99 -4.07 59.58
CA ASN A 245 59.76 -3.69 60.76
C ASN A 245 60.82 -2.67 60.33
N GLU A 246 60.68 -1.44 60.81
CA GLU A 246 61.74 -0.42 60.92
C GLU A 246 62.53 -0.64 62.23
N PRO A 247 63.75 -0.07 62.49
CA PRO A 247 64.19 1.24 61.98
C PRO A 247 65.71 1.43 61.67
N ALA A 248 66.00 2.62 61.10
CA ALA A 248 67.18 3.48 61.25
C ALA A 248 68.55 3.07 60.66
N ASN A 249 68.99 3.81 59.63
CA ASN A 249 70.16 4.71 59.67
C ASN A 249 70.38 5.46 58.34
N LEU A 250 70.70 6.75 58.44
CA LEU A 250 71.15 7.70 57.40
C LEU A 250 72.62 7.42 56.97
N PRO A 251 73.25 8.17 56.03
CA PRO A 251 72.82 8.77 54.76
C PRO A 251 73.82 8.49 53.58
N GLU A 252 73.61 9.18 52.44
CA GLU A 252 74.62 9.63 51.45
C GLU A 252 74.90 8.90 50.10
N SER A 253 74.79 9.75 49.06
CA SER A 253 75.69 9.91 47.89
C SER A 253 75.44 9.15 46.57
N ASN A 254 75.08 9.96 45.58
CA ASN A 254 75.74 10.17 44.29
C ASN A 254 76.11 9.02 43.33
N THR A 255 75.86 9.36 42.06
CA THR A 255 76.61 8.99 40.82
C THR A 255 76.33 7.66 40.10
N LYS A 256 75.90 7.82 38.83
CA LYS A 256 76.06 6.93 37.65
C LYS A 256 77.56 6.48 37.47
N PRO A 257 77.98 5.65 36.49
CA PRO A 257 77.31 5.14 35.27
C PRO A 257 77.67 3.69 34.83
N SER A 258 77.27 3.36 33.59
CA SER A 258 77.93 2.47 32.61
C SER A 258 77.43 1.01 32.55
N GLN A 259 76.82 0.63 31.41
CA GLN A 259 77.40 -0.13 30.27
C GLN A 259 77.44 -1.65 30.58
N GLN A 260 77.08 -2.60 29.72
CA GLN A 260 77.27 -2.74 28.27
C GLN A 260 76.47 -3.98 27.82
N GLY A 261 75.76 -3.91 26.70
CA GLY A 261 75.95 -4.84 25.56
C GLY A 261 74.88 -5.93 25.49
N THR A 262 74.39 -6.40 24.34
CA THR A 262 74.68 -6.13 22.93
C THR A 262 73.65 -6.90 22.09
N GLY A 263 73.31 -6.37 20.90
CA GLY A 263 72.48 -7.03 19.86
C GLY A 263 71.26 -6.18 19.48
N VAL A 264 71.31 -5.12 18.66
CA VAL A 264 71.69 -5.04 17.23
C VAL A 264 70.83 -6.03 16.41
N GLN A 265 69.92 -5.66 15.51
CA GLN A 265 70.02 -4.61 14.48
C GLN A 265 68.66 -4.16 13.89
N ARG A 266 68.56 -2.83 13.72
CA ARG A 266 68.02 -1.98 12.61
C ARG A 266 66.64 -2.25 11.98
N ARG A 267 65.70 -1.28 11.99
CA ARG A 267 65.62 0.06 11.28
C ARG A 267 65.32 -0.11 9.79
N HIS A 268 64.38 0.59 9.15
CA HIS A 268 64.00 2.02 9.13
C HIS A 268 62.56 2.15 8.55
N ALA A 269 61.81 3.25 8.58
CA ALA A 269 62.16 4.67 8.60
C ALA A 269 61.03 5.53 9.21
N ALA A 270 61.44 6.60 9.87
CA ALA A 270 60.64 7.78 10.17
C ALA A 270 60.87 8.85 9.08
N GLN A 271 59.95 9.81 8.95
CA GLN A 271 60.12 11.18 8.44
C GLN A 271 58.73 11.85 8.49
N THR A 272 58.46 13.12 8.78
CA THR A 272 59.13 14.26 9.43
C THR A 272 58.02 15.29 9.71
N SER A 273 58.18 16.08 10.77
CA SER A 273 57.57 17.40 11.07
C SER A 273 56.62 18.09 10.06
N SER A 274 55.53 18.66 10.57
CA SER A 274 55.26 20.11 10.40
C SER A 274 54.13 20.60 11.32
N HIS A 275 54.30 21.83 11.80
CA HIS A 275 53.34 22.61 12.58
C HIS A 275 52.00 22.79 11.84
N THR A 276 50.87 22.73 12.56
CA THR A 276 49.62 23.35 12.11
C THR A 276 48.81 23.83 13.31
N GLU A 277 48.36 25.08 13.22
CA GLU A 277 47.57 25.85 14.17
C GLU A 277 46.26 25.16 14.60
N PRO A 278 45.68 25.52 15.76
CA PRO A 278 44.36 25.03 16.14
C PRO A 278 43.28 25.70 15.25
N GLY A 279 42.80 24.98 14.25
CA GLY A 279 41.64 25.36 13.44
C GLY A 279 40.36 25.50 14.27
N PRO A 280 39.33 26.16 13.73
CA PRO A 280 38.11 26.48 14.47
C PRO A 280 37.44 25.18 14.91
N LYS A 281 36.93 25.17 16.15
CA LYS A 281 36.10 24.09 16.67
C LYS A 281 34.97 23.84 15.68
N THR A 282 35.04 22.73 14.95
CA THR A 282 33.90 22.17 14.23
C THR A 282 32.84 21.90 15.28
N GLU A 283 31.87 22.80 15.39
CA GLU A 283 30.63 22.53 16.09
C GLU A 283 30.12 21.21 15.53
N ALA A 284 29.96 20.23 16.42
CA ALA A 284 29.23 19.01 16.11
C ALA A 284 27.93 19.43 15.40
N PRO A 285 27.53 18.77 14.31
CA PRO A 285 26.31 19.14 13.61
C PRO A 285 25.19 19.17 14.64
N GLN A 286 24.71 20.38 14.93
CA GLN A 286 23.48 20.57 15.66
C GLN A 286 22.47 19.71 14.92
N ILE A 287 21.82 18.79 15.64
CA ILE A 287 20.67 18.06 15.13
C ILE A 287 19.65 19.16 14.83
N THR A 288 19.64 19.64 13.61
CA THR A 288 18.60 20.52 13.10
C THR A 288 17.32 19.72 13.30
N GLU A 289 16.46 20.16 14.22
CA GLU A 289 15.10 19.63 14.29
C GLU A 289 14.57 19.65 12.86
N GLU A 290 14.20 18.46 12.33
CA GLU A 290 13.55 18.34 11.02
C GLU A 290 12.24 19.14 11.10
N VAL A 291 12.30 20.42 10.72
CA VAL A 291 11.12 21.24 10.51
C VAL A 291 10.41 20.64 9.31
N ASP A 292 9.30 19.96 9.58
CA ASP A 292 8.37 19.38 8.60
C ASP A 292 8.13 20.40 7.48
N ARG A 293 8.67 20.17 6.27
CA ARG A 293 8.69 21.19 5.20
C ARG A 293 7.34 21.27 4.49
N THR A 294 6.51 20.25 4.63
CA THR A 294 5.21 20.18 3.97
C THR A 294 4.14 20.87 4.82
N ASP A 295 3.42 21.82 4.21
CA ASP A 295 2.30 22.50 4.86
C ASP A 295 1.10 21.55 5.00
N MET A 296 1.00 20.91 6.17
CA MET A 296 -0.16 20.11 6.56
C MET A 296 -1.23 20.91 7.31
N LYS A 297 -1.01 22.20 7.59
CA LYS A 297 -1.86 23.01 8.49
C LYS A 297 -2.95 23.76 7.74
N SER A 298 -2.67 24.26 6.54
CA SER A 298 -3.60 25.11 5.77
C SER A 298 -4.96 24.47 5.51
N TYR A 299 -5.00 23.16 5.27
CA TYR A 299 -6.23 22.38 5.08
C TYR A 299 -6.42 21.30 6.15
N ALA A 300 -5.80 21.48 7.32
CA ALA A 300 -5.97 20.55 8.43
C ALA A 300 -7.43 20.53 8.87
N ILE A 301 -8.00 19.32 8.95
CA ILE A 301 -9.33 19.12 9.50
C ILE A 301 -9.18 19.05 11.03
N PRO A 302 -9.94 19.87 11.80
CA PRO A 302 -9.96 19.77 13.25
C PRO A 302 -10.27 18.35 13.72
N VAL A 303 -9.60 17.91 14.78
CA VAL A 303 -9.78 16.57 15.38
C VAL A 303 -11.24 16.30 15.74
N THR A 304 -11.98 17.30 16.22
CA THR A 304 -13.41 17.18 16.54
C THR A 304 -14.25 16.84 15.31
N ILE A 305 -13.96 17.48 14.18
CA ILE A 305 -14.65 17.24 12.91
C ILE A 305 -14.31 15.84 12.41
N GLY A 306 -13.04 15.42 12.43
CA GLY A 306 -12.69 14.09 11.96
C GLY A 306 -13.19 12.95 12.86
N LEU A 307 -13.23 13.14 14.19
CA LEU A 307 -13.92 12.22 15.09
C LEU A 307 -15.42 12.14 14.76
N THR A 308 -16.04 13.27 14.44
CA THR A 308 -17.44 13.32 14.00
C THR A 308 -17.63 12.58 12.68
N ILE A 309 -16.73 12.72 11.72
CA ILE A 309 -16.75 11.99 10.44
C ILE A 309 -16.63 10.48 10.68
N ILE A 310 -15.72 10.04 11.54
CA ILE A 310 -15.55 8.62 11.89
C ILE A 310 -16.79 8.08 12.61
N ALA A 311 -17.34 8.82 13.57
CA ALA A 311 -18.57 8.43 14.26
C ALA A 311 -19.75 8.35 13.29
N ALA A 312 -19.93 9.36 12.42
CA ALA A 312 -20.96 9.37 11.40
C ALA A 312 -20.80 8.20 10.42
N PHE A 313 -19.57 7.84 10.06
CA PHE A 313 -19.29 6.65 9.27
C PHE A 313 -19.82 5.39 9.97
N PHE A 314 -19.44 5.14 11.23
CA PHE A 314 -19.91 3.94 11.95
C PHE A 314 -21.43 3.93 12.15
N VAL A 315 -22.04 5.08 12.44
CA VAL A 315 -23.51 5.22 12.52
C VAL A 315 -24.14 4.86 11.18
N SER A 316 -23.61 5.39 10.06
CA SER A 316 -24.14 5.08 8.73
C SER A 316 -23.94 3.62 8.35
N PHE A 317 -22.80 3.02 8.69
CA PHE A 317 -22.51 1.61 8.47
C PHE A 317 -23.48 0.71 9.21
N ILE A 318 -23.69 0.96 10.52
CA ILE A 318 -24.65 0.22 11.34
C ILE A 318 -26.06 0.42 10.79
N ALA A 319 -26.46 1.66 10.49
CA ALA A 319 -27.80 1.96 9.96
C ALA A 319 -28.07 1.22 8.64
N ILE A 320 -27.13 1.21 7.70
CA ILE A 320 -27.26 0.51 6.42
C ILE A 320 -27.37 -1.00 6.62
N LEU A 321 -26.51 -1.60 7.47
CA LEU A 321 -26.53 -3.06 7.69
C LEU A 321 -27.76 -3.51 8.49
N VAL A 322 -28.20 -2.72 9.47
CA VAL A 322 -29.43 -3.00 10.22
C VAL A 322 -30.65 -2.83 9.32
N ALA A 323 -30.71 -1.78 8.51
CA ALA A 323 -31.79 -1.60 7.54
C ALA A 323 -31.89 -2.79 6.57
N ARG A 324 -30.74 -3.28 6.07
CA ARG A 324 -30.69 -4.50 5.26
C ARG A 324 -31.19 -5.74 6.00
N GLY A 325 -30.84 -5.90 7.27
CA GLY A 325 -31.14 -7.11 8.06
C GLY A 325 -32.54 -7.15 8.69
N VAL A 326 -33.19 -6.00 8.87
CA VAL A 326 -34.52 -5.89 9.50
C VAL A 326 -35.65 -5.85 8.48
N VAL A 327 -35.38 -5.42 7.25
CA VAL A 327 -36.38 -5.42 6.18
C VAL A 327 -36.53 -6.84 5.64
N ASP A 328 -37.72 -7.42 5.80
CA ASP A 328 -38.10 -8.67 5.12
C ASP A 328 -38.12 -8.44 3.60
N ASP A 329 -37.35 -9.23 2.85
CA ASP A 329 -37.13 -9.09 1.39
C ASP A 329 -36.67 -7.68 0.96
N PRO A 330 -35.42 -7.27 1.31
CA PRO A 330 -34.95 -5.92 1.05
C PRO A 330 -34.93 -5.62 -0.46
N PRO A 331 -35.32 -4.40 -0.88
CA PRO A 331 -35.31 -4.04 -2.28
C PRO A 331 -33.88 -4.14 -2.83
N ARG A 332 -33.72 -4.77 -4.00
CA ARG A 332 -32.40 -5.05 -4.58
C ARG A 332 -31.41 -3.85 -4.62
N PRO A 333 -31.84 -2.60 -4.85
CA PRO A 333 -30.94 -1.43 -4.77
C PRO A 333 -30.34 -1.21 -3.36
N LEU A 334 -31.12 -1.41 -2.29
CA LEU A 334 -30.63 -1.33 -0.92
C LEU A 334 -29.60 -2.43 -0.65
N ASP A 335 -29.93 -3.64 -1.08
CA ASP A 335 -29.11 -4.83 -0.89
C ASP A 335 -27.77 -4.72 -1.65
N LEU A 336 -27.83 -4.23 -2.90
CA LEU A 336 -26.65 -3.86 -3.70
C LEU A 336 -25.81 -2.80 -3.01
N PHE A 337 -26.42 -1.68 -2.60
CA PHE A 337 -25.68 -0.59 -1.95
C PHE A 337 -25.04 -1.05 -0.65
N ALA A 338 -25.77 -1.78 0.19
CA ALA A 338 -25.27 -2.32 1.45
C ALA A 338 -24.11 -3.32 1.24
N ASN A 339 -24.21 -4.21 0.25
CA ASN A 339 -23.12 -5.11 -0.11
C ASN A 339 -21.87 -4.36 -0.61
N MET A 340 -22.04 -3.31 -1.42
CA MET A 340 -20.93 -2.50 -1.92
C MET A 340 -20.32 -1.63 -0.81
N TYR A 341 -21.15 -1.10 0.08
CA TYR A 341 -20.73 -0.32 1.26
C TYR A 341 -19.97 -1.20 2.26
N LEU A 342 -20.45 -2.42 2.50
CA LEU A 342 -19.76 -3.43 3.29
C LEU A 342 -18.42 -3.78 2.65
N ALA A 343 -18.42 -4.09 1.35
CA ALA A 343 -17.19 -4.35 0.61
C ALA A 343 -16.19 -3.19 0.79
N GLY A 344 -16.59 -1.94 0.50
CA GLY A 344 -15.74 -0.76 0.68
C GLY A 344 -15.16 -0.60 2.09
N THR A 345 -15.86 -1.11 3.12
CA THR A 345 -15.46 -1.06 4.53
C THR A 345 -14.50 -2.17 4.94
N ILE A 346 -14.51 -3.33 4.28
CA ILE A 346 -13.70 -4.49 4.69
C ILE A 346 -12.45 -4.73 3.83
N ILE A 347 -12.31 -4.00 2.72
CA ILE A 347 -11.21 -4.23 1.78
C ILE A 347 -9.93 -3.58 2.29
N PHE A 348 -8.89 -4.37 2.50
CA PHE A 348 -7.54 -3.86 2.78
C PHE A 348 -6.57 -4.26 1.65
N GLY A 349 -5.52 -3.46 1.41
CA GLY A 349 -4.41 -3.89 0.55
C GLY A 349 -4.62 -3.84 -0.97
N GLY A 350 -5.72 -3.28 -1.48
CA GLY A 350 -5.89 -2.98 -2.91
C GLY A 350 -7.00 -3.77 -3.65
N GLY A 351 -7.12 -3.53 -4.96
CA GLY A 351 -8.20 -4.04 -5.82
C GLY A 351 -8.29 -5.56 -5.99
N PRO A 352 -7.20 -6.35 -5.92
CA PRO A 352 -7.32 -7.79 -6.10
C PRO A 352 -8.05 -8.53 -4.98
N VAL A 353 -7.97 -8.02 -3.75
CA VAL A 353 -8.57 -8.66 -2.56
C VAL A 353 -10.08 -8.54 -2.54
N VAL A 354 -10.64 -7.53 -3.20
CA VAL A 354 -12.08 -7.30 -3.25
C VAL A 354 -12.81 -8.24 -4.20
N ILE A 355 -12.14 -8.76 -5.23
CA ILE A 355 -12.82 -9.47 -6.32
C ILE A 355 -13.56 -10.73 -5.83
N PRO A 356 -12.94 -11.64 -5.03
CA PRO A 356 -13.67 -12.79 -4.49
C PRO A 356 -14.89 -12.39 -3.64
N LEU A 357 -14.78 -11.29 -2.89
CA LEU A 357 -15.87 -10.76 -2.07
C LEU A 357 -17.03 -10.23 -2.91
N LEU A 358 -16.73 -9.49 -3.98
CA LEU A 358 -17.76 -9.00 -4.88
C LEU A 358 -18.50 -10.14 -5.55
N ARG A 359 -17.78 -11.21 -5.93
CA ARG A 359 -18.41 -12.42 -6.47
C ARG A 359 -19.41 -13.00 -5.47
N GLU A 360 -19.04 -13.12 -4.21
CA GLU A 360 -19.94 -13.57 -3.13
C GLU A 360 -21.19 -12.70 -3.02
N TYR A 361 -21.07 -11.39 -3.21
CA TYR A 361 -22.16 -10.46 -2.99
C TYR A 361 -23.09 -10.24 -4.18
N VAL A 362 -22.68 -10.60 -5.40
CA VAL A 362 -23.49 -10.36 -6.62
C VAL A 362 -23.70 -11.61 -7.46
N VAL A 363 -22.82 -12.59 -7.39
CA VAL A 363 -22.93 -13.85 -8.15
C VAL A 363 -23.62 -14.93 -7.34
N GLN A 364 -23.28 -15.12 -6.06
CA GLN A 364 -23.99 -16.11 -5.24
C GLN A 364 -25.50 -15.83 -5.11
N PRO A 365 -25.96 -14.56 -4.92
CA PRO A 365 -27.38 -14.24 -4.94
C PRO A 365 -28.04 -14.38 -6.32
N GLY A 366 -27.28 -14.67 -7.37
CA GLY A 366 -27.78 -14.83 -8.74
C GLY A 366 -28.04 -13.51 -9.48
N TRP A 367 -27.58 -12.36 -8.99
CA TRP A 367 -27.81 -11.07 -9.65
C TRP A 367 -26.93 -10.85 -10.88
N VAL A 368 -25.74 -11.45 -10.89
CA VAL A 368 -24.76 -11.39 -11.98
C VAL A 368 -24.28 -12.80 -12.29
N SER A 369 -24.25 -13.18 -13.56
CA SER A 369 -23.75 -14.51 -13.96
C SER A 369 -22.24 -14.63 -13.71
N THR A 370 -21.74 -15.83 -13.44
CA THR A 370 -20.29 -16.06 -13.29
C THR A 370 -19.52 -15.68 -14.56
N ARG A 371 -20.12 -15.92 -15.74
CA ARG A 371 -19.59 -15.49 -17.03
C ARG A 371 -19.37 -13.97 -17.07
N ASP A 372 -20.40 -13.18 -16.76
CA ASP A 372 -20.33 -11.72 -16.83
C ASP A 372 -19.34 -11.17 -15.82
N PHE A 373 -19.34 -11.73 -14.61
CA PHE A 373 -18.37 -11.40 -13.59
C PHE A 373 -16.93 -11.58 -14.09
N LEU A 374 -16.62 -12.71 -14.72
CA LEU A 374 -15.28 -13.02 -15.22
C LEU A 374 -14.90 -12.17 -16.45
N ILE A 375 -15.84 -11.86 -17.34
CA ILE A 375 -15.61 -10.91 -18.45
C ILE A 375 -15.23 -9.53 -17.90
N GLY A 376 -16.01 -9.01 -16.96
CA GLY A 376 -15.73 -7.71 -16.37
C GLY A 376 -14.40 -7.70 -15.59
N LEU A 377 -14.07 -8.80 -14.90
CA LEU A 377 -12.80 -8.98 -14.21
C LEU A 377 -11.60 -8.96 -15.15
N ALA A 378 -11.67 -9.70 -16.27
CA ALA A 378 -10.61 -9.70 -17.28
C ALA A 378 -10.36 -8.30 -17.84
N ILE A 379 -11.45 -7.58 -18.14
CA ILE A 379 -11.38 -6.28 -18.81
C ILE A 379 -10.93 -5.17 -17.86
N ILE A 380 -11.44 -5.11 -16.62
CA ILE A 380 -11.09 -4.02 -15.68
C ILE A 380 -9.59 -3.92 -15.40
N GLN A 381 -8.86 -5.04 -15.49
CA GLN A 381 -7.42 -5.07 -15.24
C GLN A 381 -6.60 -4.40 -16.35
N ALA A 382 -7.18 -4.25 -17.54
CA ALA A 382 -6.63 -3.50 -18.66
C ALA A 382 -7.14 -2.05 -18.73
N PHE A 383 -8.10 -1.66 -17.88
CA PHE A 383 -8.61 -0.30 -17.84
C PHE A 383 -7.70 0.64 -17.02
N PRO A 384 -7.63 1.94 -17.40
CA PRO A 384 -6.92 2.92 -16.60
C PRO A 384 -7.74 3.36 -15.38
N GLY A 385 -7.04 3.89 -14.40
CA GLY A 385 -7.63 4.38 -13.16
C GLY A 385 -7.92 3.26 -12.16
N PRO A 386 -8.80 3.48 -11.18
CA PRO A 386 -8.98 2.55 -10.09
C PRO A 386 -9.77 1.30 -10.53
N ASN A 387 -9.19 0.12 -10.33
CA ASN A 387 -9.84 -1.18 -10.62
C ASN A 387 -11.16 -1.38 -9.86
N PHE A 388 -11.40 -0.61 -8.80
CA PHE A 388 -12.67 -0.60 -8.06
C PHE A 388 -13.84 -0.06 -8.89
N ASN A 389 -13.59 0.59 -10.04
CA ASN A 389 -14.61 0.87 -11.04
C ASN A 389 -15.33 -0.39 -11.54
N PHE A 390 -14.81 -1.60 -11.27
CA PHE A 390 -15.55 -2.85 -11.42
C PHE A 390 -16.90 -2.85 -10.70
N ALA A 391 -17.03 -2.19 -9.55
CA ALA A 391 -18.30 -2.07 -8.83
C ALA A 391 -19.38 -1.35 -9.64
N VAL A 392 -19.00 -0.46 -10.56
CA VAL A 392 -19.92 0.24 -11.46
C VAL A 392 -20.53 -0.75 -12.47
N TYR A 393 -19.69 -1.59 -13.04
CA TYR A 393 -20.11 -2.68 -13.93
C TYR A 393 -21.03 -3.67 -13.21
N LEU A 394 -20.60 -4.16 -12.05
CA LEU A 394 -21.38 -5.11 -11.26
C LEU A 394 -22.69 -4.51 -10.77
N GLY A 395 -22.70 -3.26 -10.31
CA GLY A 395 -23.91 -2.59 -9.86
C GLY A 395 -24.92 -2.40 -11.00
N ALA A 396 -24.44 -2.05 -12.20
CA ALA A 396 -25.29 -1.93 -13.37
C ALA A 396 -25.94 -3.26 -13.77
N LEU A 397 -25.20 -4.37 -13.66
CA LEU A 397 -25.71 -5.71 -13.95
C LEU A 397 -26.62 -6.26 -12.84
N ALA A 398 -26.27 -6.04 -11.57
CA ALA A 398 -27.01 -6.58 -10.44
C ALA A 398 -28.47 -6.08 -10.38
N ILE A 399 -28.72 -4.88 -10.88
CA ILE A 399 -30.07 -4.29 -10.91
C ILE A 399 -30.91 -4.74 -12.11
N LEU A 400 -30.36 -5.56 -13.02
CA LEU A 400 -31.09 -6.13 -14.14
C LEU A 400 -32.28 -6.97 -13.65
N GLY A 401 -33.39 -6.92 -14.39
CA GLY A 401 -34.63 -7.60 -14.02
C GLY A 401 -35.43 -6.91 -12.90
N THR A 402 -35.01 -5.72 -12.44
CA THR A 402 -35.79 -4.87 -11.53
C THR A 402 -36.37 -3.67 -12.31
N PRO A 403 -37.36 -2.93 -11.77
CA PRO A 403 -37.91 -1.74 -12.44
C PRO A 403 -36.95 -0.54 -12.46
N HIS A 404 -35.77 -0.65 -11.85
CA HIS A 404 -34.84 0.46 -11.70
C HIS A 404 -33.87 0.58 -12.89
N SER A 405 -33.40 1.81 -13.15
CA SER A 405 -32.44 2.06 -14.21
C SER A 405 -31.06 1.46 -13.89
N THR A 406 -30.33 1.08 -14.92
CA THR A 406 -29.01 0.48 -14.73
C THR A 406 -27.94 1.52 -14.41
N VAL A 407 -28.21 2.78 -14.73
CA VAL A 407 -27.47 3.95 -14.25
C VAL A 407 -27.56 4.05 -12.72
N LEU A 408 -28.73 3.79 -12.12
CA LEU A 408 -28.87 3.79 -10.66
C LEU A 408 -27.99 2.69 -10.05
N GLY A 409 -28.04 1.47 -10.58
CA GLY A 409 -27.20 0.38 -10.10
C GLY A 409 -25.71 0.71 -10.20
N ALA A 410 -25.28 1.29 -11.33
CA ALA A 410 -23.91 1.76 -11.55
C ALA A 410 -23.48 2.81 -10.50
N PHE A 411 -24.34 3.80 -10.25
CA PHE A 411 -24.12 4.85 -9.27
C PHE A 411 -24.05 4.30 -7.84
N LEU A 412 -24.96 3.40 -7.46
CA LEU A 412 -24.95 2.76 -6.14
C LEU A 412 -23.70 1.92 -5.93
N GLY A 413 -23.26 1.18 -6.96
CA GLY A 413 -22.00 0.44 -6.91
C GLY A 413 -20.78 1.36 -6.73
N PHE A 414 -20.73 2.45 -7.48
CA PHE A 414 -19.68 3.47 -7.35
C PHE A 414 -19.65 4.10 -5.96
N MET A 415 -20.78 4.61 -5.47
CA MET A 415 -20.87 5.27 -4.18
C MET A 415 -20.62 4.28 -3.03
N GLY A 416 -21.19 3.08 -3.09
CA GLY A 416 -21.01 2.07 -2.05
C GLY A 416 -19.55 1.68 -1.88
N ILE A 417 -18.81 1.45 -2.97
CA ILE A 417 -17.44 0.93 -2.85
C ILE A 417 -16.41 2.00 -2.46
N PHE A 418 -16.56 3.25 -2.90
CA PHE A 418 -15.57 4.31 -2.69
C PHE A 418 -15.80 5.13 -1.42
N THR A 419 -17.06 5.36 -1.03
CA THR A 419 -17.40 6.27 0.09
C THR A 419 -16.77 5.84 1.42
N PRO A 420 -16.89 4.57 1.88
CA PRO A 420 -16.34 4.14 3.17
C PRO A 420 -14.86 4.48 3.35
N GLY A 421 -14.05 4.10 2.36
CA GLY A 421 -12.59 4.28 2.41
C GLY A 421 -12.17 5.74 2.37
N ILE A 422 -12.82 6.57 1.54
CA ILE A 422 -12.53 8.01 1.46
C ILE A 422 -12.96 8.71 2.76
N THR A 423 -14.16 8.42 3.26
CA THR A 423 -14.66 8.99 4.52
C THR A 423 -13.74 8.65 5.70
N LEU A 424 -13.32 7.39 5.82
CA LEU A 424 -12.39 6.96 6.85
C LEU A 424 -11.00 7.59 6.69
N ALA A 425 -10.48 7.68 5.46
CA ALA A 425 -9.20 8.35 5.20
C ALA A 425 -9.23 9.81 5.62
N VAL A 426 -10.29 10.56 5.27
CA VAL A 426 -10.48 11.96 5.66
C VAL A 426 -10.61 12.10 7.18
N GLY A 427 -11.42 11.24 7.82
CA GLY A 427 -11.60 11.25 9.26
C GLY A 427 -10.29 10.98 10.00
N PHE A 428 -9.55 9.94 9.59
CA PHE A 428 -8.29 9.56 10.22
C PHE A 428 -7.15 10.55 9.93
N GLN A 429 -7.16 11.23 8.78
CA GLN A 429 -6.19 12.26 8.46
C GLN A 429 -6.19 13.39 9.50
N SER A 430 -7.36 13.76 10.04
CA SER A 430 -7.46 14.73 11.14
C SER A 430 -6.74 14.27 12.41
N LEU A 431 -6.78 12.96 12.69
CA LEU A 431 -6.17 12.34 13.86
C LEU A 431 -4.68 12.15 13.65
N TRP A 432 -4.26 11.90 12.41
CA TRP A 432 -2.89 11.57 12.07
C TRP A 432 -1.90 12.64 12.52
N ALA A 433 -2.22 13.92 12.34
CA ALA A 433 -1.37 15.04 12.76
C ALA A 433 -0.99 14.97 14.26
N THR A 434 -1.87 14.42 15.10
CA THR A 434 -1.61 14.26 16.55
C THR A 434 -1.06 12.86 16.89
N LEU A 435 -1.53 11.83 16.19
CA LEU A 435 -1.22 10.43 16.49
C LEU A 435 0.13 9.96 15.93
N ARG A 436 0.66 10.60 14.88
CA ARG A 436 1.90 10.18 14.20
C ARG A 436 3.13 10.17 15.10
N HIS A 437 3.13 10.93 16.20
CA HIS A 437 4.24 10.95 17.16
C HIS A 437 4.14 9.85 18.24
N LYS A 438 3.02 9.11 18.32
CA LYS A 438 2.82 8.08 19.34
C LYS A 438 3.39 6.74 18.86
N PRO A 439 4.39 6.14 19.54
CA PRO A 439 5.04 4.91 19.10
C PRO A 439 4.06 3.73 19.00
N ILE A 440 3.06 3.68 19.88
CA ILE A 440 1.99 2.66 19.86
C ILE A 440 1.25 2.66 18.52
N VAL A 441 0.92 3.83 17.98
CA VAL A 441 0.14 3.96 16.74
C VAL A 441 0.97 3.49 15.55
N ILE A 442 2.23 3.91 15.48
CA ILE A 442 3.16 3.48 14.42
C ILE A 442 3.31 1.95 14.43
N SER A 443 3.53 1.36 15.62
CA SER A 443 3.64 -0.10 15.78
C SER A 443 2.35 -0.82 15.39
N LEU A 444 1.19 -0.32 15.79
CA LEU A 444 -0.11 -0.89 15.47
C LEU A 444 -0.36 -0.92 13.96
N LEU A 445 -0.19 0.22 13.29
CA LEU A 445 -0.43 0.35 11.85
C LEU A 445 0.55 -0.51 11.03
N ARG A 446 1.80 -0.63 11.49
CA ARG A 446 2.78 -1.53 10.87
C ARG A 446 2.30 -2.98 10.88
N GLY A 447 1.75 -3.45 11.99
CA GLY A 447 1.19 -4.79 12.11
C GLY A 447 -0.06 -5.02 11.27
N ILE A 448 -1.00 -4.08 11.32
CA ILE A 448 -2.24 -4.06 10.51
C ILE A 448 -1.89 -4.19 9.03
N ASN A 449 -0.99 -3.33 8.54
CA ASN A 449 -0.57 -3.33 7.14
C ASN A 449 0.09 -4.66 6.75
N ALA A 450 1.01 -5.18 7.56
CA ALA A 450 1.69 -6.45 7.28
C ALA A 450 0.69 -7.63 7.17
N THR A 451 -0.25 -7.75 8.10
CA THR A 451 -1.26 -8.81 8.04
C THR A 451 -2.22 -8.64 6.86
N ALA A 452 -2.68 -7.41 6.60
CA ALA A 452 -3.54 -7.12 5.46
C ALA A 452 -2.89 -7.48 4.11
N VAL A 453 -1.59 -7.18 3.96
CA VAL A 453 -0.82 -7.55 2.77
C VAL A 453 -0.68 -9.07 2.63
N GLY A 454 -0.52 -9.81 3.74
CA GLY A 454 -0.54 -11.27 3.74
C GLY A 454 -1.84 -11.85 3.14
N LEU A 455 -2.99 -11.26 3.48
CA LEU A 455 -4.30 -11.68 2.96
C LEU A 455 -4.46 -11.48 1.44
N VAL A 456 -3.62 -10.65 0.80
CA VAL A 456 -3.62 -10.51 -0.66
C VAL A 456 -3.29 -11.83 -1.35
N PHE A 457 -2.45 -12.69 -0.75
CA PHE A 457 -2.14 -14.02 -1.28
C PHE A 457 -3.36 -14.95 -1.26
N THR A 458 -4.26 -14.79 -0.30
CA THR A 458 -5.55 -15.51 -0.31
C THR A 458 -6.37 -15.14 -1.54
N ALA A 459 -6.37 -13.86 -1.95
CA ALA A 459 -7.06 -13.42 -3.15
C ALA A 459 -6.43 -14.00 -4.42
N VAL A 460 -5.10 -14.07 -4.50
CA VAL A 460 -4.38 -14.74 -5.60
C VAL A 460 -4.88 -16.18 -5.75
N TYR A 461 -4.93 -16.94 -4.66
CA TYR A 461 -5.42 -18.32 -4.67
C TYR A 461 -6.90 -18.42 -5.07
N ARG A 462 -7.75 -17.54 -4.57
CA ARG A 462 -9.18 -17.53 -4.94
C ARG A 462 -9.40 -17.24 -6.42
N LEU A 463 -8.63 -16.33 -6.99
CA LEU A 463 -8.70 -16.04 -8.43
C LEU A 463 -8.13 -17.20 -9.26
N TRP A 464 -7.07 -17.85 -8.76
CA TRP A 464 -6.50 -19.04 -9.39
C TRP A 464 -7.52 -20.16 -9.54
N GLU A 465 -8.33 -20.40 -8.50
CA GLU A 465 -9.35 -21.46 -8.49
C GLU A 465 -10.53 -21.24 -9.46
N ILE A 466 -10.71 -20.02 -9.98
CA ILE A 466 -11.84 -19.67 -10.86
C ILE A 466 -11.41 -19.11 -12.23
N GLY A 467 -10.11 -19.06 -12.50
CA GLY A 467 -9.56 -18.31 -13.63
C GLY A 467 -9.79 -18.96 -15.00
N TYR A 468 -10.01 -20.27 -15.07
CA TYR A 468 -10.20 -21.01 -16.31
C TYR A 468 -11.68 -21.14 -16.68
N LEU A 469 -12.05 -20.84 -17.94
CA LEU A 469 -13.42 -20.91 -18.45
C LEU A 469 -13.55 -21.96 -19.58
N THR A 470 -14.60 -22.77 -19.52
CA THR A 470 -14.96 -23.74 -20.57
C THR A 470 -16.42 -23.60 -20.98
N GLN A 471 -16.79 -24.18 -22.12
CA GLN A 471 -18.19 -24.23 -22.58
C GLN A 471 -19.07 -25.09 -21.66
N GLU A 472 -18.47 -26.10 -21.02
CA GLU A 472 -19.17 -27.05 -20.14
C GLU A 472 -19.33 -26.53 -18.71
N SER A 473 -18.47 -25.60 -18.28
CA SER A 473 -18.53 -25.00 -16.95
C SER A 473 -18.31 -23.48 -17.00
N SER A 474 -19.42 -22.74 -16.88
CA SER A 474 -19.41 -21.28 -16.77
C SER A 474 -19.05 -20.77 -15.38
N SER A 475 -18.90 -21.66 -14.38
CA SER A 475 -18.62 -21.31 -12.98
C SER A 475 -17.17 -20.94 -12.71
N GLY A 476 -16.28 -21.09 -13.70
CA GLY A 476 -14.85 -21.01 -13.53
C GLY A 476 -14.26 -22.31 -12.98
N GLN A 477 -13.05 -22.64 -13.42
CA GLN A 477 -12.25 -23.78 -13.01
C GLN A 477 -10.86 -23.32 -12.59
N SER A 478 -10.14 -24.17 -11.86
CA SER A 478 -8.79 -23.85 -11.39
C SER A 478 -7.83 -23.78 -12.58
N LEU A 479 -7.01 -22.73 -12.64
CA LEU A 479 -5.95 -22.56 -13.64
C LEU A 479 -4.94 -23.71 -13.59
N GLY A 480 -4.86 -24.44 -12.49
CA GLY A 480 -3.99 -25.61 -12.33
C GLY A 480 -4.47 -26.87 -13.05
N GLN A 481 -5.70 -26.90 -13.59
CA GLN A 481 -6.23 -28.08 -14.29
C GLN A 481 -5.62 -28.28 -15.68
N ASP A 482 -5.19 -27.20 -16.34
CA ASP A 482 -4.49 -27.25 -17.62
C ASP A 482 -3.16 -26.50 -17.50
N PRO A 483 -2.01 -27.17 -17.75
CA PRO A 483 -0.69 -26.54 -17.66
C PRO A 483 -0.53 -25.28 -18.51
N TRP A 484 -1.28 -25.12 -19.62
CA TRP A 484 -1.17 -23.95 -20.48
C TRP A 484 -1.52 -22.65 -19.74
N TRP A 485 -2.56 -22.66 -18.92
CA TRP A 485 -2.95 -21.46 -18.18
C TRP A 485 -1.93 -21.09 -17.10
N VAL A 486 -1.25 -22.07 -16.55
CA VAL A 486 -0.09 -21.86 -15.65
C VAL A 486 1.05 -21.18 -16.41
N VAL A 487 1.33 -21.58 -17.65
CA VAL A 487 2.33 -20.94 -18.51
C VAL A 487 1.96 -19.48 -18.78
N VAL A 488 0.71 -19.20 -19.19
CA VAL A 488 0.24 -17.82 -19.43
C VAL A 488 0.37 -16.94 -18.17
N THR A 489 -0.03 -17.48 -17.02
CA THR A 489 0.10 -16.80 -15.72
C THR A 489 1.54 -16.48 -15.38
N THR A 490 2.44 -17.45 -15.58
CA THR A 490 3.88 -17.33 -15.30
C THR A 490 4.57 -16.34 -16.23
N LEU A 491 4.28 -16.40 -17.53
CA LEU A 491 4.80 -15.45 -18.53
C LEU A 491 4.35 -14.03 -18.23
N THR A 492 3.12 -13.86 -17.77
CA THR A 492 2.59 -12.54 -17.40
C THR A 492 3.29 -11.99 -16.16
N TYR A 493 3.42 -12.81 -15.11
CA TYR A 493 4.16 -12.46 -13.90
C TYR A 493 5.61 -12.06 -14.24
N ALA A 494 6.34 -12.92 -14.95
CA ALA A 494 7.74 -12.69 -15.30
C ALA A 494 7.91 -11.50 -16.25
N GLY A 495 7.03 -11.39 -17.25
CA GLY A 495 6.99 -10.28 -18.21
C GLY A 495 6.84 -8.93 -17.52
N ASN A 496 5.93 -8.81 -16.55
CA ASN A 496 5.76 -7.58 -15.80
C ASN A 496 6.90 -7.35 -14.80
N ALA A 497 7.30 -8.39 -14.05
CA ALA A 497 8.29 -8.27 -12.98
C ALA A 497 9.71 -7.95 -13.48
N TRP A 498 10.18 -8.68 -14.51
CA TRP A 498 11.57 -8.63 -14.94
C TRP A 498 11.76 -7.84 -16.24
N PHE A 499 10.79 -7.92 -17.15
CA PHE A 499 10.86 -7.22 -18.45
C PHE A 499 10.11 -5.88 -18.44
N LYS A 500 9.48 -5.51 -17.32
CA LYS A 500 8.72 -4.25 -17.15
C LYS A 500 7.64 -4.06 -18.22
N VAL A 501 7.07 -5.17 -18.72
CA VAL A 501 5.97 -5.13 -19.69
C VAL A 501 4.76 -4.46 -19.03
N PRO A 502 4.16 -3.40 -19.61
CA PRO A 502 2.99 -2.76 -19.04
C PRO A 502 1.84 -3.75 -18.83
N ALA A 503 1.13 -3.62 -17.70
CA ALA A 503 0.07 -4.57 -17.34
C ALA A 503 -1.00 -4.78 -18.44
N PRO A 504 -1.51 -3.73 -19.14
CA PRO A 504 -2.47 -3.93 -20.22
C PRO A 504 -1.91 -4.77 -21.38
N VAL A 505 -0.64 -4.56 -21.72
CA VAL A 505 0.05 -5.31 -22.78
C VAL A 505 0.24 -6.77 -22.35
N ALA A 506 0.60 -7.01 -21.09
CA ALA A 506 0.77 -8.36 -20.57
C ALA A 506 -0.56 -9.12 -20.54
N ILE A 507 -1.65 -8.46 -20.13
CA ILE A 507 -3.01 -9.02 -20.13
C ILE A 507 -3.48 -9.33 -21.56
N MET A 508 -3.33 -8.40 -22.50
CA MET A 508 -3.69 -8.63 -23.90
C MET A 508 -2.87 -9.76 -24.53
N THR A 509 -1.57 -9.83 -24.22
CA THR A 509 -0.72 -10.95 -24.64
C THR A 509 -1.25 -12.29 -24.11
N GLY A 510 -1.74 -12.33 -22.88
CA GLY A 510 -2.44 -13.50 -22.33
C GLY A 510 -3.64 -13.94 -23.13
N GLY A 511 -4.52 -13.00 -23.49
CA GLY A 511 -5.66 -13.27 -24.35
C GLY A 511 -5.24 -13.82 -25.71
N LEU A 512 -4.21 -13.24 -26.34
CA LEU A 512 -3.66 -13.75 -27.60
C LEU A 512 -3.08 -15.16 -27.45
N LEU A 513 -2.37 -15.45 -26.35
CA LEU A 513 -1.87 -16.80 -26.04
C LEU A 513 -3.03 -17.79 -25.84
N GLY A 514 -4.15 -17.35 -25.27
CA GLY A 514 -5.39 -18.13 -25.22
C GLY A 514 -5.93 -18.47 -26.62
N LEU A 515 -5.92 -17.50 -27.55
CA LEU A 515 -6.30 -17.74 -28.95
C LEU A 515 -5.32 -18.69 -29.67
N CYS A 516 -4.01 -18.55 -29.43
CA CYS A 516 -3.01 -19.47 -29.97
C CYS A 516 -3.24 -20.90 -29.48
N TRP A 517 -3.56 -21.07 -28.20
CA TRP A 517 -3.90 -22.38 -27.64
C TRP A 517 -5.16 -22.95 -28.26
N TYR A 518 -6.20 -22.13 -28.46
CA TYR A 518 -7.40 -22.57 -29.19
C TYR A 518 -7.06 -23.09 -30.59
N GLY A 519 -6.23 -22.37 -31.34
CA GLY A 519 -5.77 -22.78 -32.67
C GLY A 519 -4.88 -24.04 -32.67
N ALA A 520 -4.09 -24.24 -31.61
CA ALA A 520 -3.15 -25.35 -31.51
C ALA A 520 -3.79 -26.66 -31.00
N VAL A 521 -4.71 -26.58 -30.04
CA VAL A 521 -5.36 -27.75 -29.43
C VAL A 521 -6.56 -28.24 -30.26
N GLY A 522 -7.01 -27.45 -31.23
CA GLY A 522 -7.84 -27.91 -32.34
C GLY A 522 -9.28 -28.27 -31.94
N ARG A 523 -10.18 -27.29 -32.08
CA ARG A 523 -11.55 -27.56 -32.53
C ARG A 523 -11.95 -26.57 -33.61
#